data_AF-A0A1I5UT38-F1
#
_entry.id   AF-A0A1I5UT38-F1
#
_cell.length_a   1.000
_cell.length_b   1.000
_cell.length_c   1.000
_cell.angle_alpha   90.00
_cell.angle_beta   90.00
_cell.angle_gamma   90.00
#
_symmetry.space_group_name_H-M   'P 1'
#
loop_
_entity.id
_entity.type
_entity.pdbx_description
1 polymer ?
#
loop_
_entity_poly.entity_id
_entity_poly.type
_entity_poly.pdbx_seq_one_letter_code
_entity_poly.pdbx_strand_id
1 'polypeptide(L)' 'MGDILGFIFIIPLYGVLIWSFFYPKESLLWGKRWMYQEDPEISAGAIRYIKVASLITVIGMTLAFIIFILT' A
#
# COMPACT_ATOMS: atom_id res chain seq x y z
N MET A 1 -18.75 18.57 -1.28
CA MET A 1 -17.41 19.09 -0.95
C MET A 1 -16.54 18.01 -0.27
N GLY A 2 -17.10 17.15 0.59
CA GLY A 2 -16.36 16.06 1.25
C GLY A 2 -15.81 14.99 0.29
N ASP A 3 -16.52 14.70 -0.79
CA ASP A 3 -16.16 13.61 -1.72
C ASP A 3 -14.84 13.88 -2.45
N ILE A 4 -14.64 15.14 -2.88
CA ILE A 4 -13.43 15.58 -3.60
C ILE A 4 -12.18 15.44 -2.73
N LEU A 5 -12.27 15.76 -1.44
CA LEU A 5 -11.16 15.56 -0.50
C LEU A 5 -10.85 14.07 -0.33
N GLY A 6 -11.87 13.21 -0.29
CA GLY A 6 -11.72 11.76 -0.25
C GLY A 6 -10.91 11.22 -1.43
N PHE A 7 -11.22 11.64 -2.66
CA PHE A 7 -10.47 11.25 -3.86
C PHE A 7 -8.99 11.68 -3.79
N ILE A 8 -8.71 12.90 -3.31
CA ILE A 8 -7.34 13.42 -3.21
C ILE A 8 -6.47 12.56 -2.28
N PHE A 9 -7.02 12.05 -1.18
CA PHE A 9 -6.28 11.19 -0.24
C PHE A 9 -6.18 9.72 -0.71
N ILE A 10 -7.16 9.25 -1.46
CA ILE A 10 -7.19 7.85 -1.92
C ILE A 10 -6.23 7.60 -3.08
N ILE A 11 -6.04 8.56 -3.98
CA ILE A 11 -5.11 8.44 -5.11
C ILE A 11 -3.67 8.09 -4.67
N PRO A 12 -3.02 8.84 -3.76
CA PRO A 12 -1.67 8.50 -3.31
C PRO A 12 -1.65 7.16 -2.54
N LEU A 13 -2.73 6.82 -1.84
CA LEU A 13 -2.84 5.55 -1.13
C LEU A 13 -2.84 4.35 -2.09
N TYR A 14 -3.58 4.42 -3.20
CA TYR A 14 -3.48 3.43 -4.29
C TYR A 14 -2.09 3.38 -4.88
N GLY A 15 -1.45 4.54 -5.09
CA GLY A 15 -0.07 4.62 -5.56
C GLY A 15 0.89 3.82 -4.68
N VAL A 16 0.80 4.00 -3.36
CA VAL A 16 1.64 3.27 -2.38
C VAL A 16 1.33 1.78 -2.39
N LEU A 17 0.06 1.37 -2.45
CA LEU A 17 -0.32 -0.04 -2.46
C LEU A 17 0.15 -0.76 -3.74
N ILE A 18 -0.03 -0.12 -4.90
CA ILE A 18 0.43 -0.65 -6.18
C ILE A 18 1.96 -0.72 -6.18
N TRP A 19 2.64 0.33 -5.72
CA TRP A 19 4.09 0.32 -5.58
C TRP A 19 4.57 -0.80 -4.65
N SER A 20 3.88 -1.04 -3.54
CA SER A 20 4.21 -2.10 -2.58
C SER A 20 4.04 -3.51 -3.15
N PHE A 21 3.13 -3.68 -4.11
CA PHE A 21 2.96 -4.95 -4.83
C PHE A 21 4.11 -5.24 -5.80
N PHE A 22 4.55 -4.23 -6.58
CA PHE A 22 5.61 -4.40 -7.58
C PHE A 22 7.03 -4.35 -6.98
N TYR A 23 7.23 -3.50 -5.97
CA TYR A 23 8.51 -3.24 -5.30
C TYR A 23 8.40 -3.52 -3.79
N PRO A 24 8.18 -4.79 -3.40
CA PRO A 24 7.91 -5.19 -2.03
C PRO A 24 9.09 -4.95 -1.08
N LYS A 25 10.34 -5.12 -1.54
CA LYS A 25 11.54 -4.90 -0.70
C LYS A 25 11.70 -3.42 -0.41
N GLU A 26 11.57 -2.59 -1.45
CA GLU A 26 11.71 -1.14 -1.38
C GLU A 26 10.64 -0.51 -0.49
N SER A 27 9.39 -0.95 -0.66
CA SER A 27 8.25 -0.48 0.13
C SER A 27 8.35 -0.89 1.61
N LEU A 28 8.74 -2.13 1.92
CA LEU A 28 8.95 -2.58 3.30
C LEU A 28 10.05 -1.80 4.02
N LEU A 29 11.06 -1.36 3.29
CA LEU A 29 12.19 -0.59 3.82
C LEU A 29 11.97 0.92 3.73
N TRP A 30 10.86 1.38 3.17
CA TRP A 30 10.59 2.79 2.96
C TRP A 30 10.52 3.52 4.31
N GLY A 31 11.35 4.56 4.47
CA GLY A 31 11.48 5.30 5.73
C GLY A 31 12.19 4.55 6.87
N LYS A 32 12.66 3.32 6.63
CA LYS A 32 13.33 2.45 7.63
C LYS A 32 14.79 2.15 7.30
N ARG A 33 15.24 2.39 6.06
CA ARG A 33 16.62 2.08 5.62
C ARG A 33 17.72 2.67 6.51
N TRP A 34 17.51 3.86 7.06
CA TRP A 34 18.48 4.54 7.94
C TRP A 34 18.66 3.86 9.31
N MET A 35 17.77 2.94 9.69
CA MET A 35 17.85 2.22 10.98
C MET A 35 18.83 1.04 10.95
N TYR A 36 19.28 0.62 9.77
CA TYR A 36 20.13 -0.55 9.57
C TYR A 36 21.54 -0.12 9.19
N GLN A 37 22.54 -0.81 9.73
CA GLN A 37 23.95 -0.56 9.41
C GLN A 37 24.32 -1.09 8.01
N GLU A 38 23.60 -2.10 7.52
CA GLU A 38 23.78 -2.75 6.22
C GLU A 38 22.43 -2.90 5.50
N ASP A 39 22.43 -3.25 4.21
CA ASP A 39 21.18 -3.48 3.46
C ASP A 39 20.44 -4.71 4.02
N PRO A 40 19.27 -4.53 4.66
CA PRO A 40 18.60 -5.62 5.34
C PRO A 40 18.03 -6.65 4.35
N GLU A 41 18.31 -7.91 4.61
CA GLU A 41 17.75 -9.03 3.86
C GLU A 41 16.30 -9.28 4.29
N ILE A 42 15.37 -9.18 3.34
CA ILE A 42 13.94 -9.37 3.60
C ILE A 42 13.55 -10.82 3.36
N SER A 43 12.87 -11.42 4.33
CA SER A 43 12.40 -12.80 4.21
C SER A 43 11.37 -12.97 3.08
N ALA A 44 11.42 -14.12 2.39
CA ALA A 44 10.45 -14.44 1.35
C ALA A 44 8.99 -14.40 1.86
N GLY A 45 8.79 -14.74 3.14
CA GLY A 45 7.48 -14.62 3.81
C GLY A 45 6.97 -13.19 3.90
N ALA A 46 7.83 -12.24 4.27
CA ALA A 46 7.47 -10.82 4.32
C ALA A 46 7.16 -10.25 2.92
N ILE A 47 7.94 -10.64 1.91
CA ILE A 47 7.67 -10.29 0.50
C ILE A 47 6.30 -10.82 0.05
N ARG A 48 5.99 -12.08 0.36
CA ARG A 48 4.70 -12.68 0.00
C ARG A 48 3.55 -12.00 0.73
N TYR A 49 3.73 -11.73 2.02
CA TYR A 49 2.73 -11.04 2.83
C TYR A 49 2.41 -9.65 2.27
N ILE A 50 3.41 -8.81 2.00
CA ILE A 50 3.15 -7.45 1.52
C ILE A 50 2.47 -7.45 0.14
N LYS A 51 2.80 -8.39 -0.75
CA LYS A 51 2.12 -8.55 -2.04
C LYS A 51 0.65 -8.93 -1.87
N VAL A 52 0.37 -9.95 -1.06
CA VAL A 52 -1.00 -10.42 -0.82
C VAL A 52 -1.83 -9.35 -0.08
N ALA A 53 -1.26 -8.75 0.96
CA ALA A 53 -1.89 -7.68 1.72
C ALA A 53 -2.19 -6.48 0.81
N SER A 54 -1.23 -6.02 0.00
CA SER A 54 -1.45 -4.91 -0.94
C SER A 54 -2.60 -5.19 -1.91
N LEU A 55 -2.67 -6.41 -2.46
CA LEU A 55 -3.75 -6.82 -3.36
C LEU A 55 -5.11 -6.85 -2.66
N ILE A 56 -5.18 -7.47 -1.48
CA ILE A 56 -6.43 -7.54 -0.69
C ILE A 56 -6.88 -6.13 -0.31
N THR A 57 -5.96 -5.27 0.13
CA THR A 57 -6.25 -3.88 0.51
C THR A 57 -6.74 -3.07 -0.69
N VAL A 58 -6.15 -3.22 -1.88
CA VAL A 58 -6.65 -2.58 -3.11
C VAL A 58 -8.09 -2.98 -3.41
N ILE A 59 -8.40 -4.28 -3.37
CA ILE A 59 -9.75 -4.79 -3.62
C ILE A 59 -10.74 -4.28 -2.57
N GLY A 60 -10.41 -4.44 -1.28
CA GLY A 60 -11.26 -4.04 -0.17
C GLY A 60 -11.52 -2.52 -0.15
N MET A 61 -10.48 -1.72 -0.44
CA MET A 61 -10.60 -0.27 -0.54
C MET A 61 -11.45 0.16 -1.72
N THR A 62 -11.34 -0.53 -2.86
CA THR A 62 -12.18 -0.24 -4.04
C THR A 62 -13.65 -0.48 -3.71
N LEU A 63 -13.97 -1.62 -3.08
CA LEU A 63 -15.33 -1.94 -2.66
C LEU A 63 -15.87 -0.94 -1.63
N ALA A 64 -15.08 -0.62 -0.60
CA ALA A 64 -15.47 0.36 0.42
C ALA A 64 -15.75 1.74 -0.20
N PHE A 65 -14.95 2.15 -1.18
CA PHE A 65 -15.11 3.42 -1.85
C PHE A 65 -16.35 3.48 -2.76
N ILE A 66 -16.65 2.38 -3.48
CA ILE A 66 -17.90 2.25 -4.24
C ILE A 66 -19.10 2.37 -3.30
N ILE A 67 -19.09 1.66 -2.17
CA ILE A 67 -20.17 1.74 -1.17
C ILE A 67 -20.32 3.17 -0.63
N PHE A 68 -19.21 3.83 -0.32
CA PHE A 68 -19.19 5.22 0.15
C PHE A 68 -19.82 6.20 -0.85
N ILE A 69 -19.61 6.01 -2.15
CA ILE A 69 -20.22 6.86 -3.19
C ILE A 69 -21.73 6.59 -3.33
N LEU A 70 -22.16 5.34 -3.14
CA LEU A 70 -23.55 4.91 -3.34
C LEU A 70 -24.46 5.18 -2.14
N THR A 71 -23.91 5.52 -0.97
CA THR A 71 -24.64 5.74 0.29
C THR A 71 -24.73 7.22 0.60
#